data_AF-A0A949M4Z3-F1
#
_entry.id   AF-A0A949M4Z3-F1
#
_cell.length_a   1.000
_cell.length_b   1.000
_cell.length_c   1.000
_cell.angle_alpha   90.00
_cell.angle_beta   90.00
_cell.angle_gamma   90.00
#
_symmetry.space_group_name_H-M   'P 1'
#
loop_
_entity.id
_entity.type
_entity.pdbx_description
1 polymer ?
#
loop_
_entity_poly.entity_id
_entity_poly.type
_entity_poly.pdbx_seq_one_letter_code
_entity_poly.pdbx_strand_id
1 'polypeptide(L)'
;DCLMGIWMSSVDDQKRLEPGDLDEVLVALEKIGDDKLSADAGVESDPAEFNHGTSTQRQLWFAEGFDTQDVDACNKVFDDLFDGKLAKETRESNAY
;
A
#
# COMPACT_ATOMS: atom_id res chain seq x y z
N ASP A 1 -2.99 0.58 -5.93
CA ASP A 1 -3.67 0.62 -4.62
C ASP A 1 -4.33 1.95 -4.29
N CYS A 2 -3.70 3.11 -4.55
CA CYS A 2 -4.34 4.42 -4.26
C CYS A 2 -5.72 4.62 -4.90
N LEU A 3 -5.88 4.36 -6.20
CA LEU A 3 -7.20 4.44 -6.85
C LEU A 3 -8.23 3.47 -6.24
N MET A 4 -7.77 2.32 -5.72
CA MET A 4 -8.63 1.37 -5.03
C MET A 4 -9.04 1.90 -3.65
N GLY A 5 -8.16 2.60 -2.94
CA GLY A 5 -8.49 3.37 -1.74
C GLY A 5 -9.58 4.42 -1.99
N ILE A 6 -9.44 5.25 -3.04
CA ILE A 6 -10.45 6.25 -3.42
C ILE A 6 -11.80 5.56 -3.68
N TRP A 7 -11.80 4.49 -4.47
CA TRP A 7 -13.01 3.73 -4.75
C TRP A 7 -13.64 3.17 -3.47
N MET A 8 -12.85 2.55 -2.60
CA MET A 8 -13.35 1.95 -1.35
C MET A 8 -13.89 3.01 -0.37
N SER A 9 -13.27 4.20 -0.33
CA SER A 9 -13.79 5.35 0.43
C SER A 9 -15.17 5.77 -0.09
N SER A 10 -15.36 5.82 -1.41
CA SER A 10 -16.68 6.09 -2.00
C SER A 10 -17.74 5.01 -1.69
N VAL A 11 -17.31 3.76 -1.45
CA VAL A 11 -18.17 2.66 -1.02
C VAL A 11 -18.52 2.79 0.47
N ASP A 12 -17.57 3.24 1.31
CA ASP A 12 -17.83 3.54 2.72
C ASP A 12 -18.78 4.73 2.90
N ASP A 13 -18.67 5.76 2.06
CA ASP A 13 -19.59 6.90 2.05
C ASP A 13 -21.03 6.46 1.74
N GLN A 14 -21.19 5.43 0.92
CA GLN A 14 -22.47 4.79 0.64
C GLN A 14 -22.92 3.83 1.76
N LYS A 15 -22.09 3.63 2.80
CA LYS A 15 -22.29 2.70 3.91
C LYS A 15 -22.51 1.27 3.44
N ARG A 16 -21.69 0.86 2.46
CA ARG A 16 -21.75 -0.46 1.81
C ARG A 16 -20.59 -1.38 2.19
N LEU A 17 -19.66 -0.92 3.02
CA LEU A 17 -18.64 -1.78 3.61
C LEU A 17 -19.22 -2.55 4.79
N GLU A 18 -18.89 -3.83 4.86
CA GLU A 18 -19.17 -4.68 6.01
C GLU A 18 -18.07 -4.51 7.08
N PRO A 19 -18.39 -4.77 8.36
CA PRO A 19 -17.39 -4.80 9.40
C PRO A 19 -16.29 -5.82 9.06
N GLY A 20 -15.05 -5.34 8.95
CA GLY A 20 -13.90 -6.17 8.61
C GLY A 20 -13.37 -5.99 7.19
N ASP A 21 -14.15 -5.41 6.25
CA ASP A 21 -13.70 -5.23 4.86
C ASP A 21 -12.40 -4.41 4.77
N LEU A 22 -12.27 -3.37 5.59
CA LEU A 22 -11.07 -2.53 5.63
C LEU A 22 -9.84 -3.31 6.16
N ASP A 23 -10.04 -4.17 7.16
CA ASP A 23 -8.95 -4.99 7.69
C ASP A 23 -8.55 -6.06 6.68
N GLU A 24 -9.53 -6.66 6.00
CA GLU A 24 -9.30 -7.67 4.95
C GLU A 24 -8.48 -7.11 3.78
N VAL A 25 -8.77 -5.88 3.33
CA VAL A 25 -7.98 -5.27 2.27
C VAL A 25 -6.56 -4.96 2.71
N LEU A 26 -6.35 -4.49 3.95
CA LEU A 26 -5.01 -4.21 4.48
C LEU A 26 -4.17 -5.50 4.63
N VAL A 27 -4.79 -6.58 5.08
CA VAL A 27 -4.17 -7.91 5.15
C VAL A 27 -3.88 -8.46 3.75
N ALA A 28 -4.78 -8.24 2.79
CA ALA A 28 -4.54 -8.64 1.41
C ALA A 28 -3.32 -7.91 0.87
N LEU A 29 -3.28 -6.58 0.94
CA LEU A 29 -2.16 -5.75 0.47
C LEU A 29 -0.82 -6.16 1.09
N GLU A 30 -0.81 -6.50 2.38
CA GLU A 30 0.38 -7.04 3.05
C GLU A 30 0.84 -8.36 2.41
N LYS A 31 -0.07 -9.32 2.23
CA LYS A 31 0.24 -10.67 1.74
C LYS A 31 0.77 -10.69 0.31
N ILE A 32 0.38 -9.73 -0.52
CA ILE A 32 0.80 -9.65 -1.93
C ILE A 32 1.85 -8.56 -2.18
N GLY A 33 2.54 -8.09 -1.14
CA GLY A 33 3.79 -7.35 -1.28
C GLY A 33 4.93 -8.28 -1.72
N ASP A 34 5.79 -7.83 -2.63
CA ASP A 34 6.84 -8.69 -3.19
C ASP A 34 7.90 -9.11 -2.15
N ASP A 35 8.13 -8.27 -1.14
CA ASP A 35 8.93 -8.60 0.04
C ASP A 35 8.30 -9.73 0.86
N LYS A 36 6.98 -9.69 1.09
CA LYS A 36 6.25 -10.76 1.76
C LYS A 36 6.22 -12.04 0.94
N LEU A 37 6.00 -11.94 -0.37
CA LEU A 37 6.04 -13.08 -1.29
C LEU A 37 7.42 -13.74 -1.33
N SER A 38 8.49 -12.94 -1.36
CA SER A 38 9.88 -13.43 -1.30
C SER A 38 10.14 -14.17 0.01
N ALA A 39 9.74 -13.57 1.13
CA ALA A 39 9.87 -14.18 2.46
C ALA A 39 9.10 -15.51 2.56
N ASP A 40 7.87 -15.58 2.05
CA ASP A 40 7.06 -16.81 2.04
C ASP A 40 7.64 -17.89 1.12
N ALA A 41 8.34 -17.49 0.06
CA ALA A 41 9.09 -18.39 -0.80
C ALA A 41 10.45 -18.82 -0.21
N GLY A 42 10.88 -18.23 0.91
CA GLY A 42 12.15 -18.52 1.56
C GLY A 42 13.36 -17.97 0.79
N VAL A 43 13.17 -16.89 0.03
CA VAL A 43 14.24 -16.21 -0.72
C VAL A 43 14.41 -14.77 -0.23
N GLU A 44 15.62 -14.24 -0.37
CA GLU A 44 15.90 -12.84 -0.09
C GLU A 44 15.17 -11.95 -1.11
N SER A 45 14.63 -10.83 -0.64
CA SER A 45 13.94 -9.88 -1.51
C SER A 45 14.93 -9.10 -2.37
N ASP A 46 14.75 -9.10 -3.69
CA ASP A 46 15.48 -8.24 -4.62
C ASP A 46 14.55 -7.15 -5.20
N PRO A 47 14.73 -5.87 -4.83
CA PRO A 47 13.94 -4.77 -5.37
C PRO A 47 13.95 -4.66 -6.90
N ALA A 48 14.97 -5.20 -7.58
CA ALA A 48 15.04 -5.21 -9.04
C ALA A 48 14.04 -6.20 -9.69
N GLU A 49 13.50 -7.15 -8.92
CA GLU A 49 12.55 -8.16 -9.38
C GLU A 49 11.08 -7.86 -8.97
N PHE A 50 10.85 -6.76 -8.25
CA PHE A 50 9.52 -6.40 -7.77
C PHE A 50 8.57 -6.02 -8.92
N ASN A 51 7.33 -6.51 -8.84
CA ASN A 51 6.24 -6.26 -9.78
C ASN A 51 5.05 -5.52 -9.16
N HIS A 52 4.89 -5.64 -7.85
CA HIS A 52 3.78 -5.08 -7.06
C HIS A 52 4.25 -4.01 -6.07
N GLY A 53 5.54 -4.02 -5.69
CA GLY A 53 6.10 -3.18 -4.61
C GLY A 53 6.06 -3.88 -3.25
N THR A 54 6.60 -3.23 -2.23
CA THR A 54 6.60 -3.80 -0.87
C THR A 54 5.23 -3.75 -0.22
N SER A 55 4.97 -4.64 0.74
CA SER A 55 3.75 -4.66 1.56
C SER A 55 3.42 -3.27 2.12
N THR A 56 4.43 -2.56 2.66
CA THR A 56 4.24 -1.22 3.23
C THR A 56 3.91 -0.17 2.17
N GLN A 57 4.57 -0.19 1.00
CA GLN A 57 4.26 0.76 -0.08
C GLN A 57 2.80 0.64 -0.51
N ARG A 58 2.32 -0.60 -0.63
CA ARG A 58 0.96 -0.93 -1.03
C ARG A 58 -0.09 -0.43 -0.02
N GLN A 59 0.15 -0.64 1.27
CA GLN A 59 -0.70 -0.13 2.34
C GLN A 59 -0.72 1.40 2.39
N LEU A 60 0.44 2.06 2.27
CA LEU A 60 0.55 3.51 2.24
C LEU A 60 -0.22 4.11 1.04
N TRP A 61 -0.06 3.52 -0.14
CA TRP A 61 -0.78 3.95 -1.33
C TRP A 61 -2.29 3.82 -1.16
N PHE A 62 -2.76 2.69 -0.64
CA PHE A 62 -4.17 2.50 -0.34
C PHE A 62 -4.70 3.54 0.64
N ALA A 63 -4.00 3.75 1.76
CA ALA A 63 -4.39 4.70 2.80
C ALA A 63 -4.50 6.13 2.26
N GLU A 64 -3.51 6.59 1.48
CA GLU A 64 -3.56 7.94 0.87
C GLU A 64 -4.85 8.11 0.05
N GLY A 65 -5.15 7.16 -0.84
CA GLY A 65 -6.34 7.25 -1.67
C GLY A 65 -7.63 7.16 -0.86
N PHE A 66 -7.67 6.31 0.16
CA PHE A 66 -8.83 6.13 1.03
C PHE A 66 -9.14 7.40 1.84
N ASP A 67 -8.11 8.02 2.40
CA ASP A 67 -8.24 9.18 3.29
C ASP A 67 -8.49 10.48 2.52
N THR A 68 -7.85 10.65 1.36
CA THR A 68 -7.92 11.92 0.61
C THR A 68 -9.06 11.97 -0.40
N GLN A 69 -9.47 10.81 -0.93
CA GLN A 69 -10.35 10.71 -2.11
C GLN A 69 -9.86 11.53 -3.32
N ASP A 70 -8.56 11.84 -3.40
CA ASP A 70 -7.97 12.72 -4.41
C ASP A 70 -7.04 11.94 -5.35
N VAL A 71 -7.33 12.00 -6.65
CA VAL A 71 -6.51 11.35 -7.68
C VAL A 71 -5.14 12.01 -7.79
N ASP A 72 -5.03 13.31 -7.54
CA ASP A 72 -3.74 14.01 -7.59
C ASP A 72 -2.83 13.61 -6.42
N ALA A 73 -3.40 13.24 -5.27
CA ALA A 73 -2.66 12.67 -4.14
C ALA A 73 -1.99 11.33 -4.51
N CYS A 74 -2.62 10.52 -5.37
CA CYS A 74 -2.02 9.27 -5.86
C CYS A 74 -0.72 9.51 -6.65
N ASN A 75 -0.66 10.58 -7.45
CA ASN A 75 0.56 10.93 -8.17
C ASN A 75 1.65 11.42 -7.20
N LYS A 76 1.28 12.18 -6.18
CA LYS A 76 2.23 12.67 -5.17
C LYS A 76 2.91 11.53 -4.41
N VAL A 77 2.18 10.50 -3.99
CA VAL A 77 2.79 9.36 -3.28
C VAL A 77 3.58 8.45 -4.22
N PHE A 78 3.23 8.40 -5.51
CA PHE A 78 4.10 7.78 -6.52
C PHE A 78 5.44 8.51 -6.59
N ASP A 79 5.42 9.83 -6.81
CA ASP A 79 6.63 10.66 -6.90
C ASP A 79 7.47 10.57 -5.61
N ASP A 80 6.84 10.66 -4.43
CA ASP A 80 7.55 10.60 -3.14
C ASP A 80 8.19 9.22 -2.86
N LEU A 81 7.61 8.11 -3.36
CA LEU A 81 8.19 6.76 -3.25
C LEU A 81 9.38 6.58 -4.21
N PHE A 82 9.27 7.06 -5.45
CA PHE A 82 10.30 6.87 -6.48
C PHE A 82 11.46 7.88 -6.39
N ASP A 83 11.21 9.08 -5.89
CA ASP A 83 12.23 10.12 -5.65
C ASP A 83 13.02 9.90 -4.34
N GLY A 84 12.75 8.81 -3.63
CA GLY A 84 13.49 8.39 -2.43
C GLY A 84 13.20 9.21 -1.16
N LYS A 85 12.18 10.08 -1.18
CA LYS A 85 11.74 10.85 0.00
C LYS A 85 11.04 9.98 1.03
N LEU A 86 10.15 9.07 0.58
CA LEU A 86 9.50 8.09 1.46
C LEU A 86 10.37 6.85 1.73
N ALA A 87 11.37 6.56 0.89
CA ALA A 87 12.31 5.45 1.09
C ALA A 87 13.13 5.58 2.39
N LYS A 88 13.21 6.78 2.96
CA LYS A 88 13.85 7.04 4.24
C LYS A 88 12.95 6.64 5.43
N GLU A 89 11.64 6.83 5.31
CA GLU A 89 10.67 6.52 6.37
C GLU A 89 10.31 5.02 6.41
N THR A 90 10.30 4.33 5.26
CA THR A 90 10.06 2.87 5.19
C THR A 90 11.25 2.02 5.65
N ARG A 91 12.47 2.57 5.69
CA ARG A 91 13.64 1.89 6.27
C ARG A 91 13.69 1.99 7.80
N GLU A 92 13.04 2.99 8.39
CA GLU A 92 13.09 3.25 9.84
C GLU A 92 11.91 2.62 10.60
N SER A 93 10.83 2.22 9.91
CA SER A 93 9.68 1.56 10.55
C SER A 93 9.86 0.06 10.82
N ASN A 94 10.91 -0.58 10.31
CA ASN A 94 11.30 -1.96 10.67
C ASN A 94 12.22 -2.03 11.90
N ALA A 95 12.25 -0.97 12.70
CA ALA A 95 13.12 -0.85 13.87
C ALA A 95 12.36 -0.73 15.20
N TYR A 96 11.11 -1.18 15.33
CA TYR A 96 10.45 -1.40 16.63
C TYR A 96 9.39 -2.50 16.59
#